data_AF-A0A1J3H364-F1
#
_entry.id   AF-A0A1J3H364-F1
#
_cell.length_a   1.000
_cell.length_b   1.000
_cell.length_c   1.000
_cell.angle_alpha   90.00
_cell.angle_beta   90.00
_cell.angle_gamma   90.00
#
_symmetry.space_group_name_H-M   'P 1'
#
loop_
_entity.id
_entity.type
_entity.pdbx_description
1 polymer ?
#
loop_
_entity_poly.entity_id
_entity_poly.type
_entity_poly.pdbx_seq_one_letter_code
_entity_poly.pdbx_strand_id
1 'polypeptide(L)'
;FQHVMDQILACTQTEKLLPEVAAPQSPQVTTNTSRSPKLKAVLVASLYPEYSEKLRTMYWESPSSTGEMLLVYQPSQEMYQQTDKKLHDQKALSEMYLLSLTDKLVTSDSSTFGYVAQGLGGLKPWILYKPKNHTAPNPPCVRAMSMEPCFLRAPLYGCQAKTVNITPFVRRCEDRLTGLKLAGSADEFLL
;
A
#
# COMPACT_ATOMS: atom_id res chain seq x y z
N PHE A 1 -0.23 -6.59 14.86
CA PHE A 1 1.12 -7.18 15.07
C PHE A 1 2.20 -6.12 14.94
N GLN A 2 3.23 -6.11 15.81
CA GLN A 2 4.26 -5.06 15.77
C GLN A 2 5.09 -5.08 14.47
N HIS A 3 5.54 -6.25 14.02
CA HIS A 3 6.31 -6.39 12.78
C HIS A 3 5.61 -5.86 11.52
N VAL A 4 4.27 -5.88 11.47
CA VAL A 4 3.49 -5.29 10.36
C VAL A 4 3.51 -3.77 10.46
N MET A 5 3.36 -3.22 11.67
CA MET A 5 3.47 -1.79 11.89
C MET A 5 4.87 -1.28 11.52
N ASP A 6 5.92 -1.99 11.97
CA ASP A 6 7.30 -1.65 11.64
C ASP A 6 7.54 -1.66 10.13
N GLN A 7 6.96 -2.64 9.43
CA GLN A 7 7.02 -2.72 7.97
C GLN A 7 6.29 -1.55 7.28
N ILE A 8 5.10 -1.16 7.75
CA ILE A 8 4.34 -0.01 7.22
C ILE A 8 5.17 1.26 7.35
N LEU A 9 5.76 1.50 8.53
CA LEU A 9 6.61 2.67 8.78
C LEU A 9 7.87 2.64 7.91
N ALA A 10 8.58 1.52 7.90
CA ALA A 10 9.80 1.36 7.11
C ALA A 10 9.53 1.58 5.62
N CYS A 11 8.45 1.03 5.07
CA CYS A 11 8.06 1.26 3.67
C CYS A 11 7.74 2.73 3.42
N THR A 12 6.82 3.31 4.20
CA THR A 12 6.31 4.67 3.93
C THR A 12 7.36 5.75 4.13
N GLN A 13 8.29 5.58 5.07
CA GLN A 13 9.39 6.52 5.32
C GLN A 13 10.50 6.38 4.29
N THR A 14 10.95 5.15 4.00
CA THR A 14 12.00 4.89 2.98
C THR A 14 11.59 5.41 1.61
N GLU A 15 10.31 5.21 1.25
CA GLU A 15 9.75 5.65 -0.03
C GLU A 15 9.24 7.10 -0.01
N LYS A 16 9.47 7.83 1.09
CA LYS A 16 9.12 9.26 1.27
C LYS A 16 7.63 9.56 1.08
N LEU A 17 6.77 8.58 1.36
CA LEU A 17 5.32 8.74 1.37
C LEU A 17 4.89 9.50 2.63
N LEU A 18 5.39 9.06 3.78
CA LEU A 18 5.19 9.69 5.08
C LEU A 18 6.54 10.14 5.65
N PRO A 19 6.59 11.28 6.37
CA PRO A 19 7.82 11.76 6.96
C PRO A 19 8.21 10.92 8.20
N GLU A 20 9.49 10.91 8.52
CA GLU A 20 9.95 10.44 9.83
C GLU A 20 9.47 11.38 10.92
N VAL A 21 9.37 10.86 12.14
CA VAL A 21 9.07 11.66 13.33
C VAL A 21 10.36 12.32 13.82
N ALA A 22 10.30 13.60 14.20
CA ALA A 22 11.47 14.33 14.66
C ALA A 22 12.04 13.75 15.97
N ALA A 23 13.36 13.69 16.09
CA ALA A 23 14.00 13.28 17.32
C ALA A 23 13.77 14.33 18.44
N PRO A 24 13.57 13.90 19.71
CA PRO A 24 13.22 14.80 20.83
C PRO A 24 14.20 15.96 21.09
N GLN A 25 15.42 15.89 20.55
CA GLN A 25 16.50 16.87 20.76
C GLN A 25 16.94 17.57 19.47
N SER A 26 16.25 17.34 18.35
CA SER A 26 16.52 18.09 17.13
C SER A 26 15.95 19.52 17.30
N PRO A 27 16.72 20.59 17.00
CA PRO A 27 16.15 21.92 16.95
C PRO A 27 14.96 21.87 15.99
N GLN A 28 13.79 22.34 16.44
CA GLN A 28 12.63 22.48 15.56
C GLN A 28 13.13 23.10 14.28
N VAL A 29 13.04 22.36 13.16
CA VAL A 29 13.45 22.87 11.87
C VAL A 29 12.56 24.09 11.63
N THR A 30 13.09 25.28 11.87
CA THR A 30 12.51 26.55 11.49
C THR A 30 12.65 26.65 9.98
N THR A 31 11.86 25.87 9.26
CA THR A 31 11.70 26.06 7.83
C THR A 31 11.11 27.45 7.62
N ASN A 32 11.89 28.30 6.95
CA ASN A 32 11.57 29.67 6.54
C ASN A 32 10.06 29.98 6.47
N THR A 33 9.67 30.97 7.25
CA THR A 33 8.32 31.47 7.50
C THR A 33 7.69 32.15 6.29
N SER A 34 7.32 31.39 5.25
CA SER A 34 6.43 31.90 4.19
C SER A 34 5.50 30.86 3.55
N ARG A 35 5.53 29.59 3.97
CA ARG A 35 4.66 28.55 3.41
C ARG A 35 3.89 27.86 4.52
N SER A 36 2.57 27.78 4.37
CA SER A 36 1.72 26.99 5.25
C SER A 36 2.18 25.52 5.24
N PRO A 37 2.15 24.84 6.41
CA PRO A 37 2.55 23.44 6.49
C PRO A 37 1.67 22.60 5.56
N LYS A 38 2.30 21.73 4.77
CA LYS A 38 1.59 20.85 3.85
C LYS A 38 0.80 19.82 4.67
N LEU A 39 -0.49 19.72 4.40
CA LEU A 39 -1.38 18.74 5.03
C LEU A 39 -1.40 17.46 4.19
N LYS A 40 -1.19 16.30 4.83
CA LYS A 40 -1.37 14.96 4.24
C LYS A 40 -2.46 14.22 5.00
N ALA A 41 -3.45 13.69 4.28
CA ALA A 41 -4.40 12.74 4.80
C ALA A 41 -3.92 11.32 4.51
N VAL A 42 -3.91 10.47 5.54
CA VAL A 42 -3.56 9.05 5.46
C VAL A 42 -4.83 8.24 5.67
N LEU A 43 -5.26 7.54 4.63
CA LEU A 43 -6.38 6.62 4.71
C LEU A 43 -5.87 5.19 4.94
N VAL A 44 -6.35 4.54 5.98
CA VAL A 44 -6.02 3.17 6.34
C VAL A 44 -7.28 2.32 6.23
N ALA A 45 -7.27 1.30 5.38
CA ALA A 45 -8.32 0.28 5.30
C ALA A 45 -7.77 -1.04 5.86
N SER A 46 -8.34 -1.49 6.97
CA SER A 46 -7.90 -2.69 7.68
C SER A 46 -9.05 -3.24 8.51
N LEU A 47 -9.14 -4.56 8.62
CA LEU A 47 -10.05 -5.20 9.57
C LEU A 47 -9.75 -4.78 11.02
N TYR A 48 -8.47 -4.54 11.30
CA TYR A 48 -7.89 -4.26 12.61
C TYR A 48 -7.58 -2.76 12.76
N PRO A 49 -8.14 -2.04 13.75
CA PRO A 49 -7.89 -0.61 13.95
C PRO A 49 -6.49 -0.24 14.41
N GLU A 50 -5.75 -1.19 14.99
CA GLU A 50 -4.52 -0.94 15.71
C GLU A 50 -3.43 -0.30 14.84
N TYR A 51 -3.46 -0.51 13.52
CA TYR A 51 -2.51 0.12 12.59
C TYR A 51 -2.80 1.60 12.39
N SER A 52 -4.07 1.97 12.19
CA SER A 52 -4.48 3.38 12.08
C SER A 52 -4.28 4.11 13.39
N GLU A 53 -4.67 3.51 14.52
CA GLU A 53 -4.52 4.16 15.83
C GLU A 53 -3.05 4.39 16.17
N LYS A 54 -2.16 3.41 15.92
CA LYS A 54 -0.71 3.62 16.13
C LYS A 54 -0.14 4.73 15.25
N LEU A 55 -0.52 4.79 13.97
CA LEU A 55 -0.09 5.89 13.09
C LEU A 55 -0.61 7.24 13.60
N ARG A 56 -1.88 7.30 14.02
CA ARG A 56 -2.50 8.52 14.54
C ARG A 56 -1.78 9.00 15.80
N THR A 57 -1.57 8.11 16.78
CA THR A 57 -0.85 8.43 18.02
C THR A 57 0.56 8.93 17.74
N MET A 58 1.30 8.24 16.85
CA MET A 58 2.68 8.62 16.50
C MET A 58 2.80 10.06 15.98
N TYR A 59 1.97 10.45 15.00
CA TYR A 59 2.03 11.79 14.42
C TYR A 59 1.31 12.85 15.26
N TRP A 60 0.51 12.44 16.25
CA TRP A 60 -0.09 13.34 17.23
C TRP A 60 0.89 13.70 18.35
N GLU A 61 1.62 12.71 18.86
CA GLU A 61 2.55 12.88 19.99
C GLU A 61 3.87 13.54 19.61
N SER A 62 4.24 13.53 18.33
CA SER A 62 5.54 14.03 17.91
C SER A 62 5.47 14.71 16.54
N PRO A 63 6.15 15.86 16.35
CA PRO A 63 6.14 16.59 15.09
C PRO A 63 6.84 15.79 13.99
N SER A 64 6.41 15.96 12.75
CA SER A 64 7.12 15.40 11.61
C SER A 64 8.46 16.11 11.39
N SER A 65 9.46 15.36 10.97
CA SER A 65 10.80 15.87 10.59
C SER A 65 10.76 16.89 9.45
N THR A 66 9.70 16.88 8.64
CA THR A 66 9.50 17.78 7.49
C THR A 66 8.61 18.98 7.80
N GLY A 67 8.00 19.05 8.98
CA GLY A 67 6.99 20.06 9.34
C GLY A 67 5.62 19.86 8.65
N GLU A 68 5.44 18.75 7.92
CA GLU A 68 4.14 18.35 7.36
C GLU A 68 3.16 17.95 8.47
N MET A 69 1.89 18.32 8.31
CA MET A 69 0.81 17.90 9.22
C MET A 69 0.14 16.64 8.67
N LEU A 70 -0.08 15.64 9.52
CA LEU A 70 -0.68 14.36 9.14
C LEU A 70 -2.00 14.12 9.85
N LEU A 71 -3.01 13.72 9.09
CA LEU A 71 -4.32 13.29 9.62
C LEU A 71 -4.55 11.85 9.20
N VAL A 72 -4.83 10.97 10.16
CA VAL A 72 -4.97 9.53 9.93
C VAL A 72 -6.41 9.07 10.13
N TYR A 73 -7.00 8.48 9.09
CA TYR A 73 -8.40 8.07 9.02
C TYR A 73 -8.50 6.58 8.73
N GLN A 74 -9.44 5.91 9.39
CA GLN A 74 -9.84 4.54 9.08
C GLN A 74 -11.38 4.47 9.08
N PRO A 75 -12.03 4.14 7.95
CA PRO A 75 -13.49 4.18 7.85
C PRO A 75 -14.21 3.11 8.67
N SER A 76 -13.73 1.87 8.66
CA SER A 76 -14.35 0.76 9.39
C SER A 76 -13.35 -0.12 10.15
N GLN A 77 -13.86 -0.95 11.06
CA GLN A 77 -13.10 -1.82 11.96
C GLN A 77 -13.84 -3.17 12.07
N GLU A 78 -14.00 -3.87 10.95
CA GLU A 78 -14.88 -5.04 10.86
C GLU A 78 -14.34 -6.29 11.60
N MET A 79 -13.07 -6.28 12.03
CA MET A 79 -12.34 -7.33 12.77
C MET A 79 -12.14 -8.65 12.02
N TYR A 80 -13.13 -9.11 11.27
CA TYR A 80 -13.10 -10.32 10.46
C TYR A 80 -13.97 -10.17 9.21
N GLN A 81 -13.68 -10.99 8.20
CA GLN A 81 -14.41 -10.99 6.94
C GLN A 81 -15.79 -11.64 7.09
N GLN A 82 -16.83 -10.97 6.61
CA GLN A 82 -18.23 -11.39 6.68
C GLN A 82 -18.88 -11.37 5.29
N THR A 83 -18.32 -12.11 4.35
CA THR A 83 -18.79 -12.20 2.96
C THR A 83 -20.28 -12.55 2.89
N ASP A 84 -20.96 -12.00 1.88
CA ASP A 84 -22.40 -12.13 1.62
C ASP A 84 -23.29 -11.39 2.63
N LYS A 85 -22.70 -10.63 3.57
CA LYS A 85 -23.44 -9.64 4.36
C LYS A 85 -23.42 -8.31 3.65
N LYS A 86 -24.56 -7.94 3.06
CA LYS A 86 -24.76 -6.70 2.30
C LYS A 86 -24.06 -5.47 2.89
N LEU A 87 -24.25 -5.18 4.17
CA LEU A 87 -23.66 -3.97 4.79
C LEU A 87 -22.13 -4.08 4.92
N HIS A 88 -21.61 -5.26 5.22
CA HIS A 88 -20.16 -5.51 5.29
C HIS A 88 -19.53 -5.34 3.90
N ASP A 89 -20.13 -5.94 2.88
CA ASP A 89 -19.64 -5.86 1.50
C ASP A 89 -19.74 -4.43 0.95
N GLN A 90 -20.79 -3.67 1.31
CA GLN A 90 -20.91 -2.25 0.96
C GLN A 90 -19.80 -1.40 1.59
N LYS A 91 -19.45 -1.64 2.85
CA LYS A 91 -18.31 -0.97 3.51
C LYS A 91 -17.00 -1.33 2.82
N ALA A 92 -16.75 -2.62 2.58
CA ALA A 92 -15.56 -3.09 1.88
C ALA A 92 -15.42 -2.44 0.49
N LEU A 93 -16.51 -2.39 -0.29
CA LEU A 93 -16.51 -1.72 -1.58
C LEU A 93 -16.23 -0.21 -1.45
N SER A 94 -16.86 0.44 -0.48
CA SER A 94 -16.64 1.88 -0.24
C SER A 94 -15.18 2.18 0.11
N GLU A 95 -14.53 1.33 0.90
CA GLU A 95 -13.12 1.45 1.25
C GLU A 95 -12.20 1.22 0.04
N MET A 96 -12.50 0.24 -0.84
CA MET A 96 -11.75 0.06 -2.10
C MET A 96 -11.79 1.32 -2.97
N TYR A 97 -12.97 1.96 -3.08
CA TYR A 97 -13.12 3.22 -3.81
C TYR A 97 -12.42 4.38 -3.11
N LEU A 98 -12.51 4.51 -1.78
CA LEU A 98 -11.81 5.56 -1.06
C LEU A 98 -10.29 5.46 -1.24
N LEU A 99 -9.73 4.24 -1.21
CA LEU A 99 -8.32 4.01 -1.52
C LEU A 99 -7.97 4.36 -2.97
N SER A 100 -8.86 4.10 -3.92
CA SER A 100 -8.62 4.41 -5.34
C SER A 100 -8.56 5.92 -5.62
N LEU A 101 -9.05 6.75 -4.70
CA LEU A 101 -9.02 8.22 -4.80
C LEU A 101 -7.76 8.84 -4.19
N THR A 102 -6.81 8.03 -3.70
CA THR A 102 -5.57 8.51 -3.10
C THR A 102 -4.51 8.86 -4.15
N ASP A 103 -3.62 9.81 -3.85
CA ASP A 103 -2.51 10.16 -4.76
C ASP A 103 -1.43 9.07 -4.83
N LYS A 104 -1.27 8.33 -3.73
CA LYS A 104 -0.25 7.30 -3.52
C LYS A 104 -0.89 6.18 -2.72
N LEU A 105 -0.66 4.94 -3.16
CA LEU A 105 -1.27 3.75 -2.57
C LEU A 105 -0.20 2.76 -2.12
N VAL A 106 -0.36 2.27 -0.89
CA VAL A 106 0.38 1.12 -0.35
C VAL A 106 -0.60 -0.05 -0.26
N THR A 107 -0.25 -1.20 -0.81
CA THR A 107 -1.08 -2.42 -0.80
C THR A 107 -0.37 -3.56 -0.05
N SER A 108 -1.14 -4.57 0.33
CA SER A 108 -0.61 -5.78 0.98
C SER A 108 -0.46 -6.92 -0.03
N ASP A 109 0.61 -7.69 0.12
CA ASP A 109 0.90 -8.91 -0.66
C ASP A 109 -0.33 -9.81 -0.83
N SER A 110 -0.59 -10.21 -2.07
CA SER A 110 -1.67 -11.14 -2.43
C SER A 110 -3.09 -10.64 -2.12
N SER A 111 -3.28 -9.36 -1.77
CA SER A 111 -4.60 -8.80 -1.43
C SER A 111 -5.36 -8.36 -2.68
N THR A 112 -6.39 -9.12 -3.06
CA THR A 112 -7.29 -8.73 -4.16
C THR A 112 -8.06 -7.46 -3.87
N PHE A 113 -8.30 -7.12 -2.60
CA PHE A 113 -8.86 -5.84 -2.17
C PHE A 113 -7.97 -4.67 -2.63
N GLY A 114 -6.66 -4.80 -2.45
CA GLY A 114 -5.69 -3.80 -2.93
C GLY A 114 -5.62 -3.74 -4.46
N TYR A 115 -5.72 -4.89 -5.14
CA TYR A 115 -5.73 -4.93 -6.60
C TYR A 115 -6.94 -4.21 -7.21
N VAL A 116 -8.11 -4.30 -6.57
CA VAL A 116 -9.29 -3.56 -7.01
C VAL A 116 -9.08 -2.05 -6.84
N ALA A 117 -8.65 -1.62 -5.65
CA ALA A 117 -8.41 -0.20 -5.38
C ALA A 117 -7.37 0.43 -6.33
N GLN A 118 -6.23 -0.25 -6.53
CA GLN A 118 -5.17 0.27 -7.40
C GLN A 118 -5.63 0.32 -8.87
N GLY A 119 -6.41 -0.66 -9.33
CA GLY A 119 -6.92 -0.71 -10.71
C GLY A 119 -7.95 0.39 -10.97
N LEU A 120 -8.91 0.59 -10.06
CA LEU A 120 -9.90 1.66 -10.16
C LEU A 120 -9.27 3.06 -10.17
N GLY A 121 -8.18 3.24 -9.43
CA GLY A 121 -7.49 4.53 -9.33
C GLY A 121 -6.43 4.75 -10.41
N GLY A 122 -6.15 3.75 -11.26
CA GLY A 122 -5.00 3.80 -12.16
C GLY A 122 -3.65 3.93 -11.45
N LEU A 123 -3.55 3.40 -10.23
CA LEU A 123 -2.42 3.61 -9.32
C LEU A 123 -1.43 2.46 -9.41
N LYS A 124 -0.15 2.80 -9.58
CA LYS A 124 0.96 1.84 -9.41
C LYS A 124 1.39 1.84 -7.93
N PRO A 125 1.02 0.84 -7.11
CA PRO A 125 1.22 0.90 -5.66
C PRO A 125 2.66 0.59 -5.23
N TRP A 126 2.92 0.78 -3.94
CA TRP A 126 3.98 0.08 -3.21
C TRP A 126 3.39 -1.13 -2.49
N ILE A 127 3.97 -2.31 -2.67
CA ILE A 127 3.44 -3.56 -2.15
C ILE A 127 4.23 -3.97 -0.90
N LEU A 128 3.57 -4.03 0.25
CA LEU A 128 4.09 -4.61 1.49
C LEU A 128 4.17 -6.12 1.33
N TYR A 129 5.39 -6.67 1.33
CA TYR A 129 5.59 -8.12 1.27
C TYR A 129 4.97 -8.85 2.46
N LYS A 130 4.53 -10.09 2.25
CA LYS A 130 4.06 -10.92 3.36
C LYS A 130 5.19 -11.18 4.37
N PRO A 131 5.03 -10.80 5.65
CA PRO A 131 6.00 -11.15 6.69
C PRO A 131 6.17 -12.66 6.82
N LYS A 132 7.41 -13.11 6.99
CA LYS A 132 7.76 -14.49 7.36
C LYS A 132 8.27 -14.49 8.80
N ASN A 133 7.98 -15.53 9.57
CA ASN A 133 8.46 -15.69 10.96
C ASN A 133 8.20 -14.48 11.87
N HIS A 134 7.12 -13.72 11.64
CA HIS A 134 6.78 -12.51 12.39
C HIS A 134 7.88 -11.42 12.38
N THR A 135 8.71 -11.38 11.34
CA THR A 135 9.72 -10.34 11.12
C THR A 135 9.34 -9.46 9.94
N ALA A 136 9.56 -8.15 10.07
CA ALA A 136 9.38 -7.20 8.96
C ALA A 136 10.34 -7.57 7.80
N PRO A 137 9.84 -7.72 6.56
CA PRO A 137 10.67 -7.97 5.39
C PRO A 137 11.72 -6.87 5.14
N ASN A 138 12.84 -7.23 4.50
CA ASN A 138 13.82 -6.29 3.96
C ASN A 138 14.11 -6.66 2.48
N PRO A 139 13.75 -5.81 1.51
CA PRO A 139 13.12 -4.50 1.68
C PRO A 139 11.68 -4.61 2.22
N PRO A 140 11.16 -3.56 2.92
CA PRO A 140 9.84 -3.60 3.56
C PRO A 140 8.70 -3.59 2.54
N CYS A 141 8.92 -2.99 1.37
CA CYS A 141 7.99 -3.00 0.25
C CYS A 141 8.74 -2.86 -1.07
N VAL A 142 8.01 -3.01 -2.17
CA VAL A 142 8.51 -2.82 -3.53
C VAL A 142 7.52 -2.00 -4.34
N ARG A 143 8.00 -1.16 -5.26
CA ARG A 143 7.11 -0.52 -6.23
C ARG A 143 6.61 -1.55 -7.25
N ALA A 144 5.30 -1.61 -7.46
CA ALA A 144 4.74 -2.47 -8.49
C ALA A 144 5.25 -2.08 -9.89
N MET A 145 5.36 -3.07 -10.77
CA MET A 145 5.72 -2.90 -12.18
C MET A 145 4.59 -2.26 -13.00
N SER A 146 3.33 -2.50 -12.61
CA SER A 146 2.13 -1.94 -13.23
C SER A 146 0.97 -1.91 -12.21
N MET A 147 -0.09 -1.17 -12.55
CA MET A 147 -1.36 -1.13 -11.79
C MET A 147 -2.19 -2.42 -11.94
N GLU A 148 -1.79 -3.35 -12.80
CA GLU A 148 -2.56 -4.53 -13.12
C GLU A 148 -2.65 -5.52 -11.94
N PRO A 149 -3.79 -6.21 -11.77
CA PRO A 149 -3.96 -7.23 -10.75
C PRO A 149 -3.05 -8.43 -11.02
N CYS A 150 -2.73 -9.18 -9.96
CA CYS A 150 -2.05 -10.46 -10.09
C CYS A 150 -3.05 -11.61 -10.29
N PHE A 151 -2.87 -12.40 -11.34
CA PHE A 151 -3.52 -13.70 -11.47
C PHE A 151 -2.84 -14.72 -10.55
N LEU A 152 -3.28 -14.77 -9.29
CA LEU A 152 -2.62 -15.49 -8.19
C LEU A 152 -2.40 -17.00 -8.42
N ARG A 153 -3.30 -17.62 -9.19
CA ARG A 153 -3.32 -19.07 -9.49
C ARG A 153 -3.24 -19.31 -11.00
N ALA A 154 -2.35 -18.61 -11.68
CA ALA A 154 -2.14 -18.80 -13.10
C ALA A 154 -1.65 -20.24 -13.39
N PRO A 155 -2.17 -20.90 -14.45
CA PRO A 155 -1.58 -22.15 -14.92
C PRO A 155 -0.18 -21.84 -15.47
N LEU A 156 0.85 -22.44 -14.89
CA LEU A 156 2.25 -22.20 -15.29
C LEU A 156 2.76 -23.20 -16.34
N TYR A 157 1.87 -24.01 -16.88
CA TYR A 157 2.09 -24.99 -17.96
C TYR A 157 1.07 -24.72 -19.08
N GLY A 158 1.53 -24.82 -20.32
CA GLY A 158 0.70 -24.54 -21.50
C GLY A 158 0.11 -25.81 -22.11
N CYS A 159 -0.79 -25.64 -23.06
CA CYS A 159 -1.40 -26.75 -23.81
C CYS A 159 -0.37 -27.53 -24.64
N GLN A 160 0.63 -26.82 -25.18
CA GLN A 160 1.71 -27.40 -25.99
C GLN A 160 3.09 -27.18 -25.36
N ALA A 161 3.28 -26.09 -24.61
CA ALA A 161 4.56 -25.76 -23.97
C ALA A 161 4.59 -26.27 -22.52
N LYS A 162 5.72 -26.85 -22.11
CA LYS A 162 5.92 -27.38 -20.74
C LYS A 162 5.83 -26.29 -19.66
N THR A 163 6.18 -25.05 -19.99
CA THR A 163 6.17 -23.90 -19.07
C THR A 163 5.64 -22.66 -19.76
N VAL A 164 4.91 -21.80 -19.02
CA VAL A 164 4.50 -20.48 -19.52
C VAL A 164 5.75 -19.63 -19.80
N ASN A 165 5.79 -19.05 -21.00
CA ASN A 165 6.86 -18.15 -21.39
C ASN A 165 6.63 -16.77 -20.79
N ILE A 166 7.60 -16.28 -20.01
CA ILE A 166 7.58 -14.91 -19.49
C ILE A 166 7.93 -13.98 -20.65
N THR A 167 7.03 -13.07 -20.98
CA THR A 167 7.23 -12.08 -22.05
C THR A 167 7.46 -10.70 -21.44
N PRO A 168 7.82 -9.68 -22.23
CA PRO A 168 7.87 -8.30 -21.72
C PRO A 168 6.53 -7.84 -21.14
N PHE A 169 5.41 -8.33 -21.70
CA PHE A 169 4.07 -7.92 -21.33
C PHE A 169 3.38 -8.81 -20.30
N VAL A 170 3.87 -10.04 -20.09
CA VAL A 170 3.32 -10.99 -19.10
C VAL A 170 4.46 -11.42 -18.20
N ARG A 171 4.44 -10.93 -16.96
CA ARG A 171 5.51 -11.15 -15.97
C ARG A 171 4.98 -11.80 -14.70
N ARG A 172 5.89 -12.38 -13.92
CA ARG A 172 5.54 -12.86 -12.58
C ARG A 172 5.19 -11.68 -11.68
N CYS A 173 4.21 -11.87 -10.80
CA CYS A 173 3.86 -10.85 -9.83
C CYS A 173 4.98 -10.65 -8.82
N GLU A 174 5.06 -9.43 -8.30
CA GLU A 174 6.01 -9.00 -7.29
C GLU A 174 5.75 -9.72 -5.96
N ASP A 175 4.48 -9.97 -5.66
CA ASP A 175 3.96 -10.47 -4.40
C ASP A 175 3.44 -11.92 -4.47
N ARG A 176 3.55 -12.56 -5.64
CA ARG A 176 3.16 -13.95 -5.80
C ARG A 176 4.05 -14.66 -6.81
N LEU A 177 4.94 -15.53 -6.32
CA LEU A 177 5.86 -16.32 -7.15
C LEU A 177 5.16 -17.17 -8.21
N THR A 178 3.95 -17.66 -7.90
CA THR A 178 3.12 -18.47 -8.82
C THR A 178 2.15 -17.64 -9.66
N GLY A 179 2.12 -16.33 -9.44
CA GLY A 179 1.18 -15.44 -10.10
C GLY A 179 1.77 -14.83 -11.35
N LEU A 180 0.89 -14.48 -12.29
CA LEU A 180 1.23 -13.71 -13.49
C LEU A 180 0.44 -12.41 -13.50
N LYS A 181 1.04 -11.34 -14.02
CA LYS A 181 0.37 -10.07 -14.26
C LYS A 181 0.84 -9.45 -15.57
N LEU A 182 0.01 -8.56 -16.09
CA LEU A 182 0.39 -7.75 -17.24
C LEU A 182 1.38 -6.67 -16.79
N ALA A 183 2.50 -6.60 -17.51
CA ALA A 183 3.52 -5.58 -17.35
C ALA A 183 3.54 -4.71 -18.60
N GLY A 184 3.70 -3.42 -18.45
CA GLY A 184 3.64 -2.49 -19.57
C GLY A 184 3.13 -1.14 -19.10
N SER A 185 3.70 -0.08 -19.65
CA SER A 185 3.19 1.28 -19.46
C SER A 185 2.25 1.60 -20.62
N ALA A 186 1.15 2.30 -20.35
CA ALA A 186 0.38 2.94 -21.42
C ALA A 186 1.23 3.95 -22.22
N ASP A 187 2.33 4.44 -21.63
CA ASP A 187 3.26 5.38 -22.25
C ASP A 187 4.14 4.77 -23.34
N GLU A 188 4.30 3.43 -23.38
CA GLU A 188 5.06 2.74 -24.45
C GLU A 188 4.24 2.57 -25.74
N PHE A 189 2.93 2.81 -25.69
CA PHE A 189 2.02 2.68 -26.84
C PHE A 189 1.56 4.02 -27.42
N LEU A 190 2.03 5.15 -26.85
CA LEU A 190 1.72 6.52 -27.30
C LEU A 190 2.93 7.25 -27.92
N LEU A 191 4.01 6.53 -28.20
CA LEU A 191 5.14 6.96 -29.03
C LEU A 191 5.22 6.10 -30.30
#